data_AF-A0A965ZDG3-F1
#
_entry.id   AF-A0A965ZDG3-F1
#
_cell.length_a   1.000
_cell.length_b   1.000
_cell.length_c   1.000
_cell.angle_alpha   90.00
_cell.angle_beta   90.00
_cell.angle_gamma   90.00
#
_symmetry.space_group_name_H-M   'P 1'
#
loop_
_entity.id
_entity.type
_entity.pdbx_description
1 polymer ?
#
loop_
_entity_poly.entity_id
_entity_poly.type
_entity_poly.pdbx_seq_one_letter_code
_entity_poly.pdbx_strand_id
1 'polypeptide(L)'
;MSNTSWRRFDFRRASLNVTIMGLQQTIDVLHAQTEEIHWYDGDWFLEESEPIYGLAFIAFQNYINGSIKDFDGDTTKKTGYYKKGKPLTGFSKTDIELIIALANYAKHKDEGHPHKGTAEVLNELGLNFTDVIYLDQSAMFQGLELLDSKWELSAILESVIAWRESLWT
;
A
#
# COMPACT_ATOMS: atom_id res chain seq x y z
N MET A 1 -11.95 -30.99 10.09
CA MET A 1 -11.07 -30.91 11.27
C MET A 1 -11.17 -29.52 11.87
N SER A 2 -11.61 -29.43 13.12
CA SER A 2 -12.02 -28.23 13.85
C SER A 2 -10.85 -27.54 14.57
N ASN A 3 -10.14 -26.65 13.87
CA ASN A 3 -9.03 -25.89 14.48
C ASN A 3 -8.98 -24.41 14.07
N THR A 4 -10.10 -23.82 13.66
CA THR A 4 -10.14 -22.59 12.86
C THR A 4 -10.60 -21.31 13.57
N SER A 5 -11.20 -21.38 14.77
CA SER A 5 -11.83 -20.18 15.37
C SER A 5 -10.85 -19.12 15.85
N TRP A 6 -9.73 -19.48 16.48
CA TRP A 6 -8.81 -18.49 17.05
C TRP A 6 -7.91 -17.82 15.99
N ARG A 7 -7.57 -18.54 14.91
CA ARG A 7 -6.78 -18.00 13.78
C ARG A 7 -7.55 -16.99 12.94
N ARG A 8 -8.88 -17.05 12.98
CA ARG A 8 -9.74 -16.05 12.36
C ARG A 8 -9.75 -14.72 13.13
N PHE A 9 -9.45 -14.72 14.43
CA PHE A 9 -9.44 -13.49 15.21
C PHE A 9 -8.32 -12.55 14.76
N ASP A 10 -8.67 -11.30 14.44
CA ASP A 10 -7.73 -10.32 13.90
C ASP A 10 -7.12 -9.43 14.99
N PHE A 11 -6.07 -9.93 15.64
CA PHE A 11 -5.33 -9.13 16.61
C PHE A 11 -4.51 -7.99 15.97
N ARG A 12 -4.23 -8.05 14.66
CA ARG A 12 -3.35 -7.08 13.98
C ARG A 12 -4.10 -5.85 13.47
N ARG A 13 -5.40 -5.98 13.21
CA ARG A 13 -6.25 -4.89 12.73
C ARG A 13 -6.23 -3.67 13.64
N ALA A 14 -6.30 -3.87 14.96
CA ALA A 14 -6.32 -2.75 15.90
C ALA A 14 -5.06 -1.88 15.79
N SER A 15 -3.88 -2.50 15.78
CA SER A 15 -2.61 -1.79 15.63
C SER A 15 -2.47 -1.16 14.24
N LEU A 16 -2.85 -1.87 13.16
CA LEU A 16 -2.84 -1.29 11.82
C LEU A 16 -3.73 -0.04 11.74
N ASN A 17 -4.94 -0.10 12.29
CA ASN A 17 -5.87 1.02 12.26
C ASN A 17 -5.28 2.28 12.92
N VAL A 18 -4.71 2.14 14.12
CA VAL A 18 -4.08 3.28 14.82
C VAL A 18 -2.89 3.83 14.03
N THR A 19 -2.05 2.95 13.47
CA THR A 19 -0.91 3.38 12.63
C THR A 19 -1.39 4.17 11.42
N ILE A 20 -2.37 3.66 10.69
CA ILE A 20 -2.87 4.31 9.46
C ILE A 20 -3.55 5.64 9.77
N MET A 21 -4.33 5.73 10.84
CA MET A 21 -4.92 6.99 11.29
C MET A 21 -3.85 8.05 11.60
N GLY A 22 -2.76 7.67 12.28
CA GLY A 22 -1.67 8.60 12.58
C GLY A 22 -0.92 9.08 11.33
N LEU A 23 -0.70 8.18 10.37
CA LEU A 23 -0.07 8.52 9.09
C LEU A 23 -0.97 9.44 8.25
N GLN A 24 -2.28 9.15 8.18
CA GLN A 24 -3.26 10.02 7.51
C GLN A 24 -3.27 11.41 8.14
N GLN A 25 -3.34 11.50 9.47
CA GLN A 25 -3.32 12.78 10.17
C GLN A 25 -2.03 13.58 9.86
N THR A 26 -0.90 12.90 9.68
CA THR A 26 0.34 13.57 9.29
C THR A 26 0.23 14.15 7.88
N ILE A 27 -0.30 13.39 6.93
CA ILE A 27 -0.56 13.85 5.56
C ILE A 27 -1.52 15.04 5.55
N ASP A 28 -2.60 14.99 6.33
CA ASP A 28 -3.59 16.07 6.40
C ASP A 28 -2.98 17.38 6.90
N VAL A 29 -2.07 17.30 7.88
CA VAL A 29 -1.31 18.46 8.38
C VAL A 29 -0.42 19.05 7.28
N LEU A 30 0.30 18.22 6.53
CA LEU A 30 1.13 18.69 5.40
C LEU A 30 0.28 19.30 4.30
N HIS A 31 -0.87 18.71 3.99
CA HIS A 31 -1.79 19.24 3.00
C HIS A 31 -2.31 20.63 3.43
N ALA A 32 -2.71 20.80 4.68
CA ALA A 32 -3.16 22.10 5.20
C ALA A 32 -2.07 23.19 5.10
N GLN A 33 -0.79 22.82 5.24
CA GLN A 33 0.32 23.77 5.09
C GLN A 33 0.41 24.38 3.68
N THR A 34 -0.05 23.69 2.64
CA THR A 34 -0.09 24.22 1.27
C THR A 34 -1.02 25.43 1.13
N GLU A 35 -2.00 25.58 2.02
CA GLU A 35 -2.93 26.71 2.06
C GLU A 35 -2.46 27.82 3.02
N GLU A 36 -1.71 27.46 4.06
CA GLU A 36 -1.33 28.36 5.15
C GLU A 36 0.06 29.01 4.98
N ILE A 37 0.99 28.33 4.29
CA ILE A 37 2.40 28.72 4.21
C ILE A 37 2.76 29.11 2.78
N HIS A 38 3.06 30.38 2.56
CA HIS A 38 3.26 30.95 1.22
C HIS A 38 4.39 30.30 0.39
N TRP A 39 5.39 29.69 1.03
CA TRP A 39 6.51 29.03 0.33
C TRP A 39 6.32 27.52 0.17
N TYR A 40 5.33 26.93 0.87
CA TYR A 40 5.06 25.49 0.84
C TYR A 40 4.00 25.24 -0.23
N ASP A 41 4.40 24.65 -1.34
CA ASP A 41 3.52 24.38 -2.48
C ASP A 41 3.27 22.87 -2.65
N GLY A 42 2.63 22.50 -3.76
CA GLY A 42 2.33 21.10 -4.06
C GLY A 42 3.58 20.23 -4.21
N ASP A 43 4.70 20.78 -4.69
CA ASP A 43 5.92 19.97 -4.88
C ASP A 43 6.55 19.64 -3.53
N TRP A 44 6.61 20.62 -2.61
CA TRP A 44 7.03 20.38 -1.22
C TRP A 44 6.14 19.37 -0.49
N PHE A 45 4.83 19.47 -0.70
CA PHE A 45 3.88 18.49 -0.16
C PHE A 45 4.17 17.08 -0.67
N LEU A 46 4.42 16.90 -1.96
CA LEU A 46 4.72 15.59 -2.54
C LEU A 46 6.05 15.03 -2.02
N GLU A 47 7.09 15.87 -1.90
CA GLU A 47 8.39 15.46 -1.34
C GLU A 47 8.26 14.93 0.09
N GLU A 48 7.50 15.60 0.95
CA GLU A 48 7.34 15.21 2.34
C GLU A 48 6.33 14.08 2.55
N SER A 49 5.26 14.03 1.74
CA SER A 49 4.20 13.02 1.89
C SER A 49 4.56 11.66 1.29
N GLU A 50 5.38 11.60 0.23
CA GLU A 50 5.79 10.34 -0.39
C GLU A 50 6.38 9.31 0.60
N PRO A 51 7.35 9.65 1.49
CA PRO A 51 7.85 8.69 2.47
C PRO A 51 6.78 8.29 3.50
N ILE A 52 5.81 9.15 3.81
CA ILE A 52 4.72 8.84 4.74
C ILE A 52 3.75 7.82 4.12
N TYR A 53 3.39 8.00 2.84
CA TYR A 53 2.66 6.99 2.08
C TYR A 53 3.44 5.68 1.99
N GLY A 54 4.76 5.76 1.77
CA GLY A 54 5.66 4.60 1.80
C GLY A 54 5.57 3.80 3.11
N LEU A 55 5.57 4.49 4.26
CA LEU A 55 5.37 3.86 5.58
C LEU A 55 4.00 3.19 5.70
N ALA A 56 2.94 3.81 5.18
CA ALA A 56 1.60 3.23 5.17
C ALA A 56 1.57 1.92 4.36
N PHE A 57 2.15 1.90 3.16
CA PHE A 57 2.23 0.69 2.34
C PHE A 57 3.07 -0.42 2.99
N ILE A 58 4.15 -0.08 3.70
CA ILE A 58 4.90 -1.06 4.50
C ILE A 58 4.04 -1.63 5.63
N ALA A 59 3.24 -0.80 6.31
CA ALA A 59 2.31 -1.27 7.34
C ALA A 59 1.24 -2.22 6.76
N PHE A 60 0.66 -1.88 5.60
CA PHE A 60 -0.26 -2.75 4.87
C PHE A 60 0.40 -4.07 4.47
N GLN A 61 1.61 -4.04 3.89
CA GLN A 61 2.36 -5.24 3.54
C GLN A 61 2.57 -6.16 4.75
N ASN A 62 2.92 -5.60 5.91
CA ASN A 62 3.10 -6.36 7.14
C ASN A 62 1.80 -7.04 7.60
N TYR A 63 0.68 -6.31 7.55
CA TYR A 63 -0.63 -6.85 7.88
C TYR A 63 -1.07 -7.95 6.90
N ILE A 64 -0.90 -7.73 5.60
CA ILE A 64 -1.21 -8.71 4.54
C ILE A 64 -0.43 -10.01 4.76
N ASN A 65 0.89 -9.91 4.96
CA ASN A 65 1.74 -11.08 5.22
C ASN A 65 1.39 -11.78 6.54
N GLY A 66 1.10 -11.00 7.58
CA GLY A 66 0.62 -11.52 8.86
C GLY A 66 -0.70 -12.28 8.72
N SER A 67 -1.62 -11.75 7.92
CA SER A 67 -2.92 -12.37 7.63
C SER A 67 -2.78 -13.67 6.86
N ILE A 68 -1.88 -13.72 5.87
CA ILE A 68 -1.54 -14.96 5.15
C ILE A 68 -0.97 -16.01 6.11
N LYS A 69 -0.07 -15.60 7.01
CA LYS A 69 0.50 -16.51 8.01
C LYS A 69 -0.56 -17.03 8.98
N ASP A 70 -1.50 -16.20 9.40
CA ASP A 70 -2.61 -16.65 10.24
C ASP A 70 -3.53 -17.62 9.47
N PHE A 71 -3.73 -17.37 8.18
CA PHE A 71 -4.57 -18.18 7.30
C PHE A 71 -3.96 -19.56 6.97
N ASP A 72 -2.79 -19.55 6.32
CA ASP A 72 -2.13 -20.72 5.74
C ASP A 72 -1.11 -21.37 6.69
N GLY A 73 -0.73 -20.68 7.78
CA GLY A 73 0.30 -21.11 8.72
C GLY A 73 1.73 -20.71 8.33
N ASP A 74 1.96 -20.32 7.08
CA ASP A 74 3.24 -19.80 6.58
C ASP A 74 3.04 -18.75 5.47
N THR A 75 4.14 -18.21 4.93
CA THR A 75 4.12 -17.19 3.87
C THR A 75 4.79 -17.66 2.57
N THR A 76 5.02 -18.95 2.39
CA THR A 76 5.71 -19.51 1.21
C THR A 76 4.91 -19.29 -0.07
N LYS A 77 3.58 -19.35 0.03
CA LYS A 77 2.64 -19.16 -1.08
C LYS A 77 2.06 -17.75 -1.16
N LYS A 78 2.67 -16.76 -0.49
CA LYS A 78 2.14 -15.39 -0.37
C LYS A 78 1.77 -14.75 -1.70
N THR A 79 2.55 -14.99 -2.75
CA THR A 79 2.27 -14.47 -4.11
C THR A 79 0.95 -14.98 -4.69
N GLY A 80 0.54 -16.20 -4.37
CA GLY A 80 -0.77 -16.74 -4.76
C GLY A 80 -1.92 -16.08 -4.00
N TYR A 81 -1.70 -15.65 -2.76
CA TYR A 81 -2.70 -14.92 -1.96
C TYR A 81 -2.84 -13.47 -2.39
N TYR A 82 -1.77 -12.82 -2.81
CA TYR A 82 -1.84 -11.45 -3.33
C TYR A 82 -2.80 -11.37 -4.52
N LYS A 83 -2.76 -12.36 -5.42
CA LYS A 83 -3.65 -12.48 -6.58
C LYS A 83 -5.13 -12.70 -6.25
N LYS A 84 -5.49 -12.88 -4.97
CA LYS A 84 -6.88 -12.94 -4.51
C LYS A 84 -7.45 -11.56 -4.15
N GLY A 85 -6.67 -10.49 -4.35
CA GLY A 85 -7.15 -9.11 -4.25
C GLY A 85 -8.22 -8.78 -5.30
N LYS A 86 -8.81 -7.59 -5.17
CA LYS A 86 -9.73 -7.06 -6.17
C LYS A 86 -8.94 -6.72 -7.43
N PRO A 87 -9.39 -7.13 -8.63
CA PRO A 87 -8.74 -6.73 -9.88
C PRO A 87 -8.77 -5.21 -10.06
N LEU A 88 -7.65 -4.63 -10.46
CA LEU A 88 -7.58 -3.23 -10.87
C LEU A 88 -8.20 -3.07 -12.26
N THR A 89 -9.02 -2.04 -12.45
CA THR A 89 -9.78 -1.86 -13.69
C THR A 89 -8.83 -1.65 -14.86
N GLY A 90 -8.95 -2.49 -15.90
CA GLY A 90 -8.10 -2.41 -17.08
C GLY A 90 -6.75 -3.15 -16.97
N PHE A 91 -6.48 -3.82 -15.85
CA PHE A 91 -5.19 -4.48 -15.60
C PHE A 91 -5.36 -5.96 -15.21
N SER A 92 -4.28 -6.73 -15.38
CA SER A 92 -4.15 -8.12 -14.93
C SER A 92 -3.85 -8.25 -13.43
N LYS A 93 -3.46 -7.15 -12.79
CA LYS A 93 -3.03 -7.11 -11.39
C LYS A 93 -4.16 -6.75 -10.44
N THR A 94 -3.99 -7.14 -9.20
CA THR A 94 -4.90 -6.83 -8.09
C THR A 94 -4.41 -5.65 -7.25
N ASP A 95 -5.33 -5.07 -6.49
CA ASP A 95 -5.03 -4.03 -5.49
C ASP A 95 -3.98 -4.48 -4.46
N ILE A 96 -4.05 -5.74 -3.98
CA ILE A 96 -3.07 -6.30 -3.07
C ILE A 96 -1.69 -6.46 -3.73
N GLU A 97 -1.63 -6.91 -4.99
CA GLU A 97 -0.37 -6.94 -5.73
C GLU A 97 0.25 -5.55 -5.86
N LEU A 98 -0.56 -4.52 -6.13
CA LEU A 98 -0.11 -3.13 -6.18
C LEU A 98 0.40 -2.65 -4.81
N ILE A 99 -0.36 -2.85 -3.73
CA ILE A 99 0.05 -2.49 -2.36
C ILE A 99 1.40 -3.11 -2.00
N ILE A 100 1.62 -4.38 -2.34
CA ILE A 100 2.89 -5.06 -2.10
C ILE A 100 4.02 -4.46 -2.95
N ALA A 101 3.74 -4.12 -4.21
CA ALA A 101 4.70 -3.49 -5.09
C ALA A 101 5.11 -2.10 -4.60
N LEU A 102 4.16 -1.25 -4.19
CA LEU A 102 4.42 0.08 -3.64
C LEU A 102 5.20 0.02 -2.33
N ALA A 103 4.88 -0.92 -1.44
CA ALA A 103 5.66 -1.14 -0.22
C ALA A 103 7.11 -1.52 -0.52
N ASN A 104 7.34 -2.39 -1.52
CA ASN A 104 8.70 -2.76 -1.92
C ASN A 104 9.41 -1.63 -2.65
N TYR A 105 8.71 -0.87 -3.48
CA TYR A 105 9.24 0.33 -4.12
C TYR A 105 9.72 1.32 -3.05
N ALA A 106 8.87 1.66 -2.08
CA ALA A 106 9.22 2.59 -1.00
C ALA A 106 10.49 2.19 -0.21
N LYS A 107 10.66 0.89 0.07
CA LYS A 107 11.85 0.39 0.80
C LYS A 107 13.16 0.48 0.01
N HIS A 108 13.08 0.40 -1.32
CA HIS A 108 14.26 0.18 -2.18
C HIS A 108 14.42 1.26 -3.27
N LYS A 109 13.61 2.33 -3.25
CA LYS A 109 13.64 3.38 -4.29
C LYS A 109 15.02 4.02 -4.42
N ASP A 110 15.74 4.17 -3.31
CA ASP A 110 17.08 4.78 -3.27
C ASP A 110 18.21 3.80 -3.61
N GLU A 111 17.89 2.50 -3.79
CA GLU A 111 18.85 1.46 -4.18
C GLU A 111 19.00 1.33 -5.70
N GLY A 112 18.28 2.16 -6.46
CA GLY A 112 18.40 2.33 -7.91
C GLY A 112 17.37 1.57 -8.73
N HIS A 113 17.15 0.29 -8.48
CA HIS A 113 16.14 -0.50 -9.22
C HIS A 113 15.33 -1.43 -8.31
N PRO A 114 14.00 -1.45 -8.43
CA PRO A 114 13.18 -2.41 -7.70
C PRO A 114 13.53 -3.86 -8.06
N HIS A 115 13.38 -4.77 -7.10
CA HIS A 115 13.47 -6.20 -7.36
C HIS A 115 12.52 -6.63 -8.49
N LYS A 116 12.95 -7.65 -9.26
CA LYS A 116 12.25 -8.15 -10.45
C LYS A 116 10.72 -8.28 -10.29
N GLY A 117 10.26 -8.92 -9.21
CA GLY A 117 8.82 -9.10 -8.99
C GLY A 117 8.05 -7.80 -8.73
N THR A 118 8.69 -6.81 -8.10
CA THR A 118 8.13 -5.46 -7.94
C THR A 118 8.10 -4.76 -9.29
N ALA A 119 9.21 -4.75 -10.03
CA ALA A 119 9.29 -4.13 -11.34
C ALA A 119 8.28 -4.71 -12.34
N GLU A 120 8.03 -6.03 -12.32
CA GLU A 120 7.00 -6.68 -13.14
C GLU A 120 5.60 -6.13 -12.86
N VAL A 121 5.22 -5.98 -11.58
CA VAL A 121 3.92 -5.41 -11.21
C VAL A 121 3.81 -3.95 -11.64
N LEU A 122 4.83 -3.14 -11.33
CA LEU A 122 4.82 -1.71 -11.67
C LEU A 122 4.77 -1.50 -13.19
N ASN A 123 5.52 -2.28 -13.97
CA ASN A 123 5.49 -2.22 -15.44
C ASN A 123 4.14 -2.65 -16.03
N GLU A 124 3.54 -3.74 -15.53
CA GLU A 124 2.21 -4.17 -16.01
C GLU A 124 1.11 -3.15 -15.71
N LEU A 125 1.30 -2.34 -14.67
CA LEU A 125 0.41 -1.24 -14.31
C LEU A 125 0.78 0.10 -14.98
N GLY A 126 1.86 0.14 -15.76
CA GLY A 126 2.33 1.34 -16.43
C GLY A 126 2.83 2.43 -15.47
N LEU A 127 3.26 2.06 -14.26
CA LEU A 127 3.73 3.00 -13.25
C LEU A 127 5.19 3.38 -13.48
N ASN A 128 5.53 4.64 -13.29
CA ASN A 128 6.88 5.16 -13.49
C ASN A 128 7.71 5.09 -12.20
N PHE A 129 8.73 4.24 -12.19
CA PHE A 129 9.61 4.00 -11.03
C PHE A 129 11.09 4.17 -11.35
N THR A 130 11.41 4.63 -12.55
CA THR A 130 12.78 4.87 -13.05
C THR A 130 12.89 6.30 -13.54
N ASP A 131 13.97 6.99 -13.21
CA ASP A 131 14.23 8.36 -13.68
C ASP A 131 13.05 9.33 -13.41
N VAL A 132 12.46 9.24 -12.22
CA VAL A 132 11.33 10.09 -11.80
C VAL A 132 11.81 11.53 -11.66
N ILE A 133 11.38 12.40 -12.58
CA ILE A 133 11.69 13.85 -12.56
C ILE A 133 10.64 14.62 -11.76
N TYR A 134 9.37 14.26 -11.92
CA TYR A 134 8.23 14.87 -11.22
C TYR A 134 7.62 13.85 -10.27
N LEU A 135 7.50 14.21 -9.00
CA LEU A 135 7.06 13.26 -7.96
C LEU A 135 5.61 12.84 -8.12
N ASP A 136 4.72 13.70 -8.62
CA ASP A 136 3.34 13.33 -8.97
C ASP A 136 3.27 12.17 -9.99
N GLN A 137 4.33 11.99 -10.77
CA GLN A 137 4.51 10.89 -11.72
C GLN A 137 5.29 9.72 -11.12
N SER A 138 5.64 9.73 -9.84
CA SER A 138 6.28 8.59 -9.20
C SER A 138 5.30 7.43 -9.06
N ALA A 139 5.83 6.21 -9.01
CA ALA A 139 5.03 5.01 -8.81
C ALA A 139 4.21 5.07 -7.52
N MET A 140 4.65 5.82 -6.50
CA MET A 140 3.91 6.01 -5.26
C MET A 140 2.56 6.70 -5.52
N PHE A 141 2.59 7.89 -6.14
CA PHE A 141 1.39 8.69 -6.34
C PHE A 141 0.50 8.16 -7.46
N GLN A 142 1.09 7.67 -8.55
CA GLN A 142 0.33 6.97 -9.59
C GLN A 142 -0.34 5.69 -9.04
N GLY A 143 0.34 4.98 -8.14
CA GLY A 143 -0.20 3.82 -7.44
C GLY A 143 -1.34 4.18 -6.49
N LEU A 144 -1.22 5.29 -5.76
CA LEU A 144 -2.31 5.85 -4.94
C LEU A 144 -3.52 6.15 -5.80
N GLU A 145 -3.34 6.84 -6.94
CA GLU A 145 -4.44 7.18 -7.86
C GLU A 145 -5.22 5.94 -8.34
N LEU A 146 -4.54 4.81 -8.55
CA LEU A 146 -5.18 3.55 -8.92
C LEU A 146 -5.95 2.88 -7.76
N LEU A 147 -5.54 3.10 -6.52
CA LEU A 147 -6.16 2.51 -5.33
C LEU A 147 -7.31 3.37 -4.80
N ASP A 148 -7.07 4.66 -4.68
CA ASP A 148 -8.02 5.69 -4.26
C ASP A 148 -7.57 7.06 -4.79
N SER A 149 -8.36 7.68 -5.67
CA SER A 149 -8.02 8.96 -6.32
C SER A 149 -8.03 10.17 -5.39
N LYS A 150 -8.40 10.00 -4.11
CA LYS A 150 -8.30 11.04 -3.08
C LYS A 150 -7.09 10.82 -2.16
N TRP A 151 -6.36 9.73 -2.40
CA TRP A 151 -5.20 9.30 -1.64
C TRP A 151 -5.53 9.03 -0.16
N GLU A 152 -6.76 8.62 0.11
CA GLU A 152 -7.25 8.34 1.46
C GLU A 152 -6.75 6.97 1.95
N LEU A 153 -5.81 6.96 2.91
CA LEU A 153 -5.29 5.73 3.48
C LEU A 153 -6.38 4.89 4.17
N SER A 154 -7.44 5.55 4.64
CA SER A 154 -8.60 4.91 5.25
C SER A 154 -9.34 3.99 4.25
N ALA A 155 -9.51 4.43 3.00
CA ALA A 155 -10.14 3.63 1.95
C ALA A 155 -9.29 2.40 1.59
N ILE A 156 -7.96 2.57 1.52
CA ILE A 156 -7.01 1.48 1.24
C ILE A 156 -7.03 0.46 2.39
N LEU A 157 -7.06 0.94 3.64
CA LEU A 157 -7.18 0.10 4.84
C LEU A 157 -8.45 -0.76 4.80
N GLU A 158 -9.59 -0.18 4.43
CA GLU A 158 -10.84 -0.92 4.29
C GLU A 158 -10.74 -2.03 3.24
N SER A 159 -10.11 -1.78 2.09
CA SER A 159 -9.88 -2.81 1.06
C SER A 159 -9.01 -3.95 1.59
N VAL A 160 -7.93 -3.62 2.31
CA VAL A 160 -7.01 -4.61 2.88
C VAL A 160 -7.70 -5.48 3.95
N ILE A 161 -8.56 -4.89 4.79
CA ILE A 161 -9.36 -5.64 5.78
C ILE A 161 -10.39 -6.54 5.09
N ALA A 162 -11.08 -6.03 4.06
CA ALA A 162 -12.05 -6.79 3.29
C ALA A 162 -11.41 -7.99 2.57
N TRP A 163 -10.23 -7.79 1.98
CA TRP A 163 -9.43 -8.88 1.40
C TRP A 163 -9.05 -9.94 2.44
N ARG A 164 -8.66 -9.54 3.65
CA ARG A 164 -8.35 -10.53 4.70
C ARG A 164 -9.58 -11.39 5.02
N GLU A 165 -10.75 -10.77 5.18
CA GLU A 165 -11.98 -11.53 5.49
C GLU A 165 -12.35 -12.49 4.37
N SER A 166 -12.10 -12.13 3.10
CA SER A 166 -12.39 -13.00 1.95
C SER A 166 -11.53 -14.26 1.90
N LEU A 167 -10.38 -14.28 2.59
CA LEU A 167 -9.58 -15.51 2.71
C LEU A 167 -10.36 -16.62 3.43
N TRP A 168 -11.28 -16.26 4.33
CA TRP A 168 -12.04 -17.20 5.16
C TRP A 168 -13.41 -17.60 4.63
N THR A 169 -13.80 -17.11 3.46
CA THR A 169 -15.11 -17.36 2.82
C THR A 169 -14.93 -18.18 1.55
#